data_AF-A0A1V5IAI3-F1
#
_entry.id   AF-A0A1V5IAI3-F1
#
_cell.length_a   1.000
_cell.length_b   1.000
_cell.length_c   1.000
_cell.angle_alpha   90.00
_cell.angle_beta   90.00
_cell.angle_gamma   90.00
#
_symmetry.space_group_name_H-M   'P 1'
#
loop_
_entity.id
_entity.type
_entity.pdbx_description
1 polymer ?
#
loop_
_entity_poly.entity_id
_entity_poly.type
_entity_poly.pdbx_seq_one_letter_code
_entity_poly.pdbx_strand_id
1 'polypeptide(L)'
;MDVFPEKFSDREEVDRMLTYIEKEIRRLKTEGREEGREEGREAGQFEMGIAVALAMLENGEPEEKILLYTGFTPEQLAEIREGRLRRG
;
A
#
# COMPACT_ATOMS: atom_id res chain seq x y z
N MET A 1 -25.57 -29.36 24.04
CA MET A 1 -26.09 -29.05 22.69
C MET A 1 -26.29 -27.55 22.63
N ASP A 2 -25.51 -26.87 21.79
CA ASP A 2 -25.71 -25.45 21.51
C ASP A 2 -27.07 -25.25 20.86
N VAL A 3 -27.92 -24.48 21.54
CA VAL A 3 -29.22 -24.08 21.03
C VAL A 3 -28.95 -23.01 19.98
N PHE A 4 -28.79 -23.44 18.72
CA PHE A 4 -28.91 -22.54 17.59
C PHE A 4 -30.31 -21.89 17.69
N PRO A 5 -30.41 -20.56 17.87
CA PRO A 5 -31.70 -19.91 18.00
C PRO A 5 -32.53 -20.16 16.73
N GLU A 6 -33.80 -20.44 16.98
CA GLU A 6 -34.80 -20.85 16.02
C GLU A 6 -34.85 -19.92 14.81
N LYS A 7 -35.00 -20.56 13.64
CA LYS A 7 -35.58 -20.06 12.38
C LYS A 7 -35.58 -18.54 12.22
N PHE A 8 -34.73 -18.03 11.32
CA PHE A 8 -34.90 -16.68 10.77
C PHE A 8 -36.38 -16.48 10.40
N SER A 9 -37.05 -15.65 11.21
CA SER A 9 -38.52 -15.62 11.31
C SER A 9 -39.17 -15.11 10.03
N ASP A 10 -38.47 -14.27 9.27
CA ASP A 10 -38.99 -13.67 8.05
C ASP A 10 -37.96 -13.78 6.92
N ARG A 11 -38.38 -14.41 5.81
CA ARG A 11 -37.57 -14.52 4.58
C ARG A 11 -37.06 -13.16 4.10
N GLU A 12 -37.85 -12.10 4.32
CA GLU A 12 -37.47 -10.72 4.01
C GLU A 12 -36.33 -10.18 4.88
N GLU A 13 -36.20 -10.62 6.14
CA GLU A 13 -35.06 -10.24 6.99
C GLU A 13 -33.77 -10.93 6.54
N VAL A 14 -33.86 -12.20 6.15
CA VAL A 14 -32.73 -12.95 5.59
C VAL A 14 -32.28 -12.33 4.27
N ASP A 15 -33.21 -12.01 3.37
CA ASP A 15 -32.89 -11.41 2.07
C ASP A 15 -32.28 -10.00 2.23
N ARG A 16 -32.78 -9.20 3.19
CA ARG A 16 -32.19 -7.89 3.52
C ARG A 16 -30.77 -8.03 4.07
N MET A 17 -30.54 -8.98 4.97
CA MET A 17 -29.21 -9.23 5.54
C MET A 17 -28.24 -9.76 4.47
N LEU A 18 -28.70 -10.67 3.60
CA LEU A 18 -27.89 -11.19 2.49
C LEU A 18 -27.49 -10.06 1.53
N THR A 19 -28.44 -9.21 1.16
CA THR A 19 -28.18 -8.04 0.30
C THR A 19 -27.15 -7.08 0.93
N TYR A 20 -27.26 -6.86 2.25
CA TYR A 20 -26.30 -6.04 2.98
C TYR A 20 -24.89 -6.66 2.95
N ILE A 21 -24.77 -7.96 3.23
CA ILE A 21 -23.49 -8.68 3.20
C ILE A 21 -22.89 -8.66 1.79
N GLU A 22 -23.68 -8.89 0.75
CA GLU A 22 -23.21 -8.81 -0.64
C GLU A 22 -22.68 -7.41 -1.00
N LYS A 23 -23.35 -6.36 -0.53
CA LYS A 23 -22.91 -4.98 -0.71
C LYS A 23 -21.59 -4.72 0.01
N GLU A 24 -21.46 -5.16 1.26
CA GLU A 24 -20.22 -5.00 2.04
C GLU A 24 -19.05 -5.76 1.40
N ILE A 25 -19.26 -6.99 0.93
CA ILE A 25 -18.23 -7.77 0.22
C ILE A 25 -17.77 -7.05 -1.05
N ARG A 26 -18.70 -6.46 -1.82
CA ARG A 26 -18.34 -5.68 -3.02
C ARG A 26 -17.53 -4.43 -2.65
N ARG A 27 -17.90 -3.75 -1.57
CA ARG A 27 -17.16 -2.58 -1.07
C ARG A 27 -15.73 -2.97 -0.68
N LEU A 28 -15.57 -3.97 0.18
CA LEU A 28 -14.25 -4.46 0.62
C LEU A 28 -13.36 -4.91 -0.55
N LYS A 29 -13.92 -5.57 -1.56
CA LYS A 29 -13.18 -5.94 -2.77
C LYS A 29 -12.71 -4.73 -3.59
N THR A 30 -13.48 -3.64 -3.56
CA THR A 30 -13.16 -2.42 -4.28
C THR A 30 -12.07 -1.65 -3.52
N GLU A 31 -12.26 -1.45 -2.22
CA GLU A 31 -11.30 -0.83 -1.30
C GLU A 31 -9.95 -1.55 -1.38
N GLY A 32 -9.90 -2.88 -1.19
CA GLY A 32 -8.63 -3.62 -1.25
C GLY A 32 -7.94 -3.59 -2.62
N ARG A 33 -8.69 -3.38 -3.71
CA ARG A 33 -8.12 -3.22 -5.06
C ARG A 33 -7.59 -1.80 -5.28
N GLU A 34 -8.15 -0.81 -4.62
CA GLU A 34 -7.66 0.58 -4.65
C GLU A 34 -6.42 0.72 -3.79
N GLU A 35 -6.46 0.25 -2.53
CA GLU A 35 -5.32 0.20 -1.61
C GLU A 35 -4.13 -0.52 -2.24
N GLY A 36 -4.31 -1.74 -2.76
CA GLY A 36 -3.21 -2.47 -3.39
C GLY A 36 -2.63 -1.80 -4.65
N ARG A 37 -3.40 -0.94 -5.34
CA ARG A 37 -2.87 -0.14 -6.45
C ARG A 37 -2.11 1.09 -5.96
N GLU A 38 -2.55 1.69 -4.86
CA GLU A 38 -1.87 2.83 -4.24
C GLU A 38 -0.53 2.38 -3.65
N GLU A 39 -0.53 1.33 -2.82
CA GLU A 39 0.68 0.71 -2.26
C GLU A 39 1.68 0.33 -3.36
N GLY A 40 1.20 -0.28 -4.45
CA GLY A 40 2.04 -0.65 -5.59
C GLY A 40 2.65 0.56 -6.33
N ARG A 41 1.93 1.69 -6.39
CA ARG A 41 2.47 2.93 -6.97
C ARG A 41 3.49 3.58 -6.05
N GLU A 42 3.21 3.65 -4.76
CA GLU A 42 4.13 4.21 -3.77
C GLU A 42 5.42 3.41 -3.71
N ALA A 43 5.33 2.08 -3.65
CA ALA A 43 6.50 1.19 -3.70
C ALA A 43 7.32 1.40 -4.98
N GLY A 44 6.66 1.47 -6.14
CA GLY A 44 7.35 1.71 -7.42
C GLY A 44 8.00 3.09 -7.52
N GLN A 45 7.37 4.13 -6.98
CA GLN A 45 7.96 5.47 -6.92
C GLN A 45 9.16 5.50 -5.98
N PHE A 46 9.08 4.83 -4.84
CA PHE A 46 10.17 4.74 -3.87
C PHE A 46 11.38 3.99 -4.46
N GLU A 47 11.15 2.83 -5.10
CA GLU A 47 12.20 2.07 -5.79
C GLU A 47 12.87 2.89 -6.92
N MET A 48 12.08 3.61 -7.71
CA MET A 48 12.60 4.52 -8.73
C MET A 48 13.43 5.65 -8.10
N GLY A 49 12.96 6.22 -6.99
CA GLY A 49 13.70 7.23 -6.22
C GLY A 49 15.07 6.74 -5.78
N ILE A 50 15.15 5.49 -5.26
CA ILE A 50 16.43 4.86 -4.89
C ILE A 50 17.35 4.74 -6.10
N ALA A 51 16.84 4.28 -7.24
CA ALA A 51 17.64 4.13 -8.46
C ALA A 51 18.20 5.48 -8.96
N VAL A 52 17.40 6.55 -8.90
CA VAL A 52 17.84 7.90 -9.26
C VAL A 52 18.88 8.42 -8.27
N ALA A 53 18.67 8.27 -6.95
CA ALA A 53 19.63 8.68 -5.94
C ALA A 53 20.99 8.00 -6.12
N LEU A 54 21.00 6.69 -6.37
CA LEU A 54 22.23 5.94 -6.65
C LEU A 54 22.94 6.46 -7.89
N ALA A 55 22.23 6.68 -9.00
CA ALA A 55 22.82 7.22 -10.22
C ALA A 55 23.41 8.63 -10.01
N MET A 56 22.76 9.47 -9.21
CA MET A 56 23.28 10.80 -8.88
C MET A 56 24.53 10.74 -7.99
N LEU A 57 24.55 9.84 -6.99
CA LEU A 57 25.73 9.57 -6.17
C LEU A 57 26.91 9.08 -7.02
N GLU A 58 26.67 8.14 -7.95
CA GLU A 58 27.69 7.64 -8.88
C GLU A 58 28.27 8.73 -9.78
N ASN A 59 27.45 9.71 -10.16
CA ASN A 59 27.86 10.87 -10.94
C ASN A 59 28.51 11.99 -10.11
N GLY A 60 28.65 11.81 -8.79
CA GLY A 60 29.24 12.81 -7.90
C GLY A 60 28.39 14.07 -7.74
N GLU A 61 27.08 13.96 -7.92
CA GLU A 61 26.17 15.10 -7.72
C GLU A 61 26.14 15.53 -6.25
N PRO A 62 25.93 16.83 -5.95
CA PRO A 62 25.84 17.32 -4.58
C PRO A 62 24.68 16.69 -3.81
N GLU A 63 24.90 16.43 -2.52
CA GLU A 63 23.91 15.81 -1.64
C GLU A 63 22.61 16.63 -1.58
N GLU A 64 22.70 17.96 -1.49
CA GLU A 64 21.54 18.85 -1.47
C GLU A 64 20.69 18.72 -2.74
N LYS A 65 21.34 18.48 -3.88
CA LYS A 65 20.66 18.26 -5.16
C LYS A 65 19.93 16.91 -5.12
N ILE A 66 20.57 15.87 -4.63
CA ILE A 66 19.95 14.54 -4.54
C ILE A 66 18.69 14.61 -3.67
N LEU A 67 18.80 15.17 -2.45
CA LEU A 67 17.68 15.33 -1.53
C LEU A 67 16.53 16.15 -2.15
N LEU A 68 16.85 17.23 -2.86
CA LEU A 68 15.85 18.07 -3.52
C LEU A 68 15.07 17.33 -4.61
N TYR A 69 15.76 16.55 -5.45
CA TYR A 69 15.14 15.93 -6.62
C TYR A 69 14.50 14.57 -6.32
N THR A 70 14.97 13.84 -5.31
CA THR A 70 14.37 12.55 -4.91
C THR A 70 13.38 12.68 -3.77
N GLY A 71 13.42 13.79 -3.01
CA GLY A 71 12.58 14.00 -1.84
C GLY A 71 12.98 13.15 -0.62
N PHE A 72 14.14 12.51 -0.66
CA PHE A 72 14.65 11.73 0.48
C PHE A 72 15.12 12.63 1.62
N THR A 73 15.09 12.09 2.83
CA THR A 73 15.79 12.70 3.97
C THR A 73 17.28 12.36 3.93
N PRO A 74 18.14 13.13 4.63
CA PRO A 74 19.56 12.81 4.77
C PRO A 74 19.80 11.38 5.29
N GLU A 75 18.96 10.91 6.21
CA GLU A 75 19.06 9.57 6.78
C GLU A 75 18.75 8.49 5.73
N GLN A 76 17.69 8.68 4.94
CA GLN A 76 17.36 7.78 3.84
C GLN A 76 18.47 7.73 2.79
N LEU A 77 19.05 8.89 2.44
CA LEU A 77 20.18 8.93 1.51
C LEU A 77 21.43 8.24 2.07
N ALA A 78 21.69 8.37 3.37
CA ALA A 78 22.77 7.64 4.05
C ALA A 78 22.54 6.12 3.99
N GLU A 79 21.32 5.64 4.24
CA GLU A 79 20.96 4.23 4.12
C GLU A 79 21.08 3.69 2.68
N ILE A 80 20.71 4.50 1.68
CA ILE A 80 20.92 4.18 0.25
C ILE A 80 22.41 4.05 -0.05
N ARG A 81 23.23 5.00 0.42
CA ARG A 81 24.69 5.00 0.21
C ARG A 81 25.36 3.79 0.85
N GLU A 82 24.88 3.38 2.01
CA GLU A 82 25.37 2.20 2.74
C GLU A 82 24.80 0.88 2.17
N GLY A 83 23.87 0.96 1.21
CA GLY A 83 23.22 -0.20 0.62
C GLY A 83 22.36 -0.98 1.62
N ARG A 84 21.84 -0.31 2.66
CA ARG A 84 20.86 -0.87 3.60
C ARG A 84 19.44 -0.82 3.04
N LEU A 85 19.17 0.15 2.15
CA LEU A 85 18.00 0.19 1.27
C LEU A 85 18.36 -0.44 -0.09
N ARG A 86 18.64 -1.75 -0.12
CA ARG A 86 18.85 -2.48 -1.39
C ARG A 86 17.53 -3.04 -1.91
N ARG A 87 17.40 -3.01 -3.26
CA ARG A 87 16.40 -3.76 -4.04
C ARG A 87 16.21 -5.16 -3.44
N GLY A 88 14.98 -5.47 -3.04
CA GLY A 88 14.53 -6.85 -2.88
C GLY A 88 14.52 -7.58 -4.22
#